data_AF-A0AAV4PUX4-F1
#
_entry.id   AF-A0AAV4PUX4-F1
#
_cell.length_a   1.000
_cell.length_b   1.000
_cell.length_c   1.000
_cell.angle_alpha   90.00
_cell.angle_beta   90.00
_cell.angle_gamma   90.00
#
_symmetry.space_group_name_H-M   'P 1'
#
loop_
_entity.id
_entity.type
_entity.pdbx_description
1 polymer ?
#
loop_
_entity_poly.entity_id
_entity_poly.type
_entity_poly.pdbx_seq_one_letter_code
_entity_poly.pdbx_strand_id
1 'polypeptide(L)'
;HSQCYQGLRAYELIESYPLTSENYPKVISAFTERFGNQEILTEIYVRELLKLITQNVHSQGKDKLSLMSLFDKIESHIRALESLGVKKLQRCLVISHGGIVFIS
;
A
#
# COMPACT_ATOMS: atom_id res chain seq x y z
N HIS A 1 -16.02 -0.22 -28.77
CA HIS A 1 -15.68 -0.91 -27.51
C HIS A 1 -14.84 0.00 -26.59
N SER A 2 -15.18 1.30 -26.48
CA SER A 2 -14.25 2.33 -25.96
C SER A 2 -14.89 3.35 -25.00
N GLN A 3 -16.13 3.13 -24.55
CA GLN A 3 -16.92 4.14 -23.83
C GLN A 3 -16.94 3.99 -22.30
N CYS A 4 -16.30 2.98 -21.71
CA CYS A 4 -16.40 2.73 -20.27
C CYS A 4 -15.51 3.63 -19.39
N TYR A 5 -14.59 4.41 -19.98
CA TYR A 5 -13.57 5.16 -19.24
C TYR A 5 -13.68 6.68 -19.42
N GLN A 6 -14.42 7.14 -20.45
CA GLN A 6 -14.61 8.56 -20.73
C GLN A 6 -15.43 9.22 -19.60
N GLY A 7 -14.91 10.31 -19.03
CA GLY A 7 -15.49 11.02 -17.89
C GLY A 7 -15.03 10.53 -16.50
N LEU A 8 -14.17 9.51 -16.43
CA LEU A 8 -13.49 9.16 -15.18
C LEU A 8 -12.34 10.14 -14.92
N ARG A 9 -12.30 10.74 -13.73
CA ARG A 9 -11.22 11.65 -13.31
C ARG A 9 -9.81 11.05 -13.45
N ALA A 10 -9.68 9.75 -13.24
CA ALA A 10 -8.44 8.99 -13.43
C ALA A 10 -8.04 8.90 -14.92
N TYR A 11 -9.01 8.71 -15.80
CA TYR A 11 -8.79 8.64 -17.25
C TYR A 11 -8.40 10.01 -17.82
N GLU A 12 -9.10 11.07 -17.40
CA GLU A 12 -8.79 12.46 -17.78
C GLU A 12 -7.37 12.87 -17.36
N LEU A 13 -6.90 12.41 -16.19
CA LEU A 13 -5.52 12.64 -15.76
C LEU A 13 -4.54 11.98 -16.72
N ILE A 14 -4.76 10.73 -17.11
CA ILE A 14 -3.86 10.00 -18.02
C ILE A 14 -3.85 10.64 -19.42
N GLU A 15 -5.02 11.02 -19.96
CA GLU A 15 -5.12 11.69 -21.27
C GLU A 15 -4.46 13.07 -21.31
N SER A 16 -4.33 13.77 -20.18
CA SER A 16 -3.70 15.10 -20.13
C SER A 16 -2.19 15.09 -20.44
N TYR A 17 -1.59 13.91 -20.47
CA TYR A 17 -0.16 13.69 -20.63
C TYR A 17 0.16 13.17 -22.04
N PRO A 18 1.09 13.78 -22.78
CA PRO A 18 1.54 13.26 -24.07
C PRO A 18 2.11 11.84 -23.96
N LEU A 19 1.82 10.97 -24.94
CA LEU A 19 2.33 9.61 -25.01
C LEU A 19 3.81 9.57 -25.42
N THR A 20 4.69 9.94 -24.51
CA THR A 20 6.14 9.86 -24.69
C THR A 20 6.78 9.00 -23.60
N SER A 21 7.90 8.37 -23.91
CA SER A 21 8.67 7.53 -22.98
C SER A 21 9.02 8.27 -21.68
N GLU A 22 9.40 9.54 -21.81
CA GLU A 22 9.77 10.42 -20.71
C GLU A 22 8.61 10.79 -19.79
N ASN A 23 7.38 10.62 -20.26
CA ASN A 23 6.19 11.09 -19.57
C ASN A 23 5.44 9.97 -18.85
N TYR A 24 5.68 8.70 -19.17
CA TYR A 24 5.12 7.58 -18.40
C TYR A 24 5.44 7.64 -16.90
N PRO A 25 6.68 7.93 -16.46
CA PRO A 25 6.97 8.03 -15.04
C PRO A 25 6.20 9.17 -14.36
N LYS A 26 5.97 10.28 -15.08
CA LYS A 26 5.25 11.46 -14.57
C LYS A 26 3.75 11.19 -14.43
N VAL A 27 3.16 10.46 -15.37
CA VAL A 27 1.78 9.99 -15.29
C VAL A 27 1.61 9.09 -14.07
N ILE A 28 2.51 8.11 -13.88
CA ILE A 28 2.46 7.18 -12.76
C ILE A 28 2.58 7.94 -11.43
N SER A 29 3.50 8.91 -11.32
CA SER A 29 3.65 9.70 -10.10
C SER A 29 2.41 10.55 -9.80
N ALA A 30 1.89 11.29 -10.79
CA ALA A 30 0.70 12.13 -10.60
C ALA A 30 -0.55 11.30 -10.29
N PHE A 31 -0.68 10.12 -10.91
CA PHE A 31 -1.76 9.18 -10.64
C PHE A 31 -1.68 8.63 -9.22
N THR A 32 -0.47 8.26 -8.78
CA THR A 32 -0.23 7.75 -7.43
C THR A 32 -0.41 8.83 -6.37
N GLU A 33 -0.01 10.07 -6.63
CA GLU A 33 -0.20 11.19 -5.70
C GLU A 33 -1.68 11.56 -5.53
N ARG A 34 -2.44 11.55 -6.63
CA ARG A 34 -3.84 11.98 -6.62
C ARG A 34 -4.83 10.89 -6.22
N PHE A 35 -4.53 9.63 -6.53
CA PHE A 35 -5.44 8.50 -6.31
C PHE A 35 -4.85 7.39 -5.43
N GLY A 36 -3.54 7.36 -5.23
CA GLY A 36 -2.90 6.42 -4.33
C GLY A 36 -3.06 6.87 -2.88
N ASN A 37 -3.89 6.16 -2.12
CA ASN A 37 -4.02 6.39 -0.69
C ASN A 37 -3.41 5.22 0.09
N GLN A 38 -2.16 5.38 0.50
CA GLN A 38 -1.41 4.38 1.25
C GLN A 38 -2.02 4.11 2.64
N GLU A 39 -2.64 5.12 3.26
CA GLU A 39 -3.29 4.96 4.56
C GLU A 39 -4.55 4.08 4.46
N ILE A 40 -5.40 4.32 3.45
CA ILE A 40 -6.56 3.47 3.16
C ILE A 40 -6.13 2.04 2.84
N LEU A 41 -5.08 1.87 2.03
CA LEU A 41 -4.55 0.54 1.73
C LEU A 41 -4.05 -0.15 3.00
N THR A 42 -3.32 0.56 3.85
CA THR A 42 -2.84 0.04 5.14
C THR A 42 -4.01 -0.36 6.04
N GLU A 43 -5.05 0.47 6.12
CA GLU A 43 -6.25 0.17 6.91
C GLU A 43 -6.97 -1.08 6.41
N ILE A 44 -7.13 -1.23 5.10
CA ILE A 44 -7.71 -2.44 4.48
C ILE A 44 -6.87 -3.67 4.83
N TYR A 45 -5.55 -3.60 4.68
CA TYR A 45 -4.65 -4.71 5.01
C TYR A 45 -4.72 -5.10 6.48
N VAL A 46 -4.75 -4.13 7.40
CA VAL A 46 -4.90 -4.37 8.84
C VAL A 46 -6.27 -5.00 9.14
N ARG A 47 -7.35 -4.52 8.52
CA ARG A 47 -8.69 -5.09 8.67
C ARG A 47 -8.77 -6.53 8.16
N GLU A 48 -8.15 -6.84 7.02
CA GLU A 48 -8.08 -8.21 6.50
C GLU A 48 -7.27 -9.13 7.40
N LEU A 49 -6.13 -8.65 7.92
CA LEU A 49 -5.33 -9.38 8.90
C LEU A 49 -6.12 -9.69 10.17
N LEU A 50 -6.79 -8.70 10.74
CA LEU A 50 -7.64 -8.87 11.93
C LEU A 50 -8.81 -9.81 11.66
N LYS A 51 -9.41 -9.75 10.46
CA LYS A 51 -10.46 -10.69 10.04
C LYS A 51 -9.94 -12.11 9.99
N LEU A 52 -8.76 -12.35 9.40
CA LEU A 52 -8.13 -13.67 9.36
C LEU A 52 -7.84 -14.21 10.76
N ILE A 53 -7.30 -13.38 11.66
CA ILE A 53 -7.04 -13.76 13.05
C ILE A 53 -8.36 -14.09 13.76
N THR A 54 -9.37 -13.24 13.63
CA THR A 54 -10.68 -13.42 14.27
C THR A 54 -11.37 -14.68 13.77
N GLN A 55 -11.32 -14.93 12.47
CA GLN A 55 -11.84 -16.16 11.86
C GLN A 55 -11.12 -17.40 12.39
N ASN A 56 -9.79 -17.34 12.59
CA ASN A 56 -9.00 -18.42 13.17
C ASN A 56 -9.23 -18.65 14.66
N VAL A 57 -9.50 -17.59 15.42
CA VAL A 57 -9.81 -17.68 16.85
C VAL A 57 -11.22 -18.24 17.08
N HIS A 58 -12.17 -17.92 16.19
CA HIS A 58 -13.56 -18.38 16.27
C HIS A 58 -13.83 -19.73 15.58
N SER A 59 -12.89 -20.25 14.77
CA SER A 59 -13.04 -21.56 14.14
C SER A 59 -12.71 -22.68 15.13
N GLN A 60 -13.69 -23.56 15.36
CA GLN A 60 -13.54 -24.78 16.15
C GLN A 60 -13.43 -25.98 15.19
N GLY A 61 -12.49 -26.89 15.44
CA GLY A 61 -12.32 -28.12 14.65
C GLY A 61 -11.47 -27.96 13.39
N LYS A 62 -11.92 -28.51 12.25
CA LYS A 62 -11.14 -28.68 11.00
C LYS A 62 -10.81 -27.39 10.25
N ASP A 63 -11.46 -26.26 10.58
CA ASP A 63 -11.28 -24.96 9.90
C ASP A 63 -10.24 -24.05 10.59
N LYS A 64 -9.69 -24.48 11.73
CA LYS A 64 -8.63 -23.76 12.42
C LYS A 64 -7.33 -23.89 11.64
N LEU A 65 -6.77 -22.79 11.14
CA LEU A 65 -5.44 -22.84 10.52
C LEU A 65 -4.43 -23.40 11.53
N SER A 66 -3.60 -24.33 11.03
CA SER A 66 -2.41 -24.77 11.76
C SER A 66 -1.61 -23.54 12.18
N LEU A 67 -1.14 -23.52 13.43
CA LEU A 67 -0.33 -22.45 14.00
C LEU A 67 0.82 -22.04 13.05
N MET A 68 1.45 -23.03 12.42
CA MET A 68 2.53 -22.83 11.45
C MET A 68 2.05 -22.04 10.22
N SER A 69 0.92 -22.41 9.63
CA SER A 69 0.35 -21.69 8.48
C SER A 69 -0.14 -20.28 8.82
N LEU A 70 -0.53 -20.04 10.08
CA LEU A 70 -0.88 -18.70 10.56
C LEU A 70 0.37 -17.82 10.67
N PHE A 71 1.45 -18.35 11.24
CA PHE A 71 2.74 -17.66 11.29
C PHE A 71 3.25 -17.33 9.89
N ASP A 72 3.24 -18.29 8.96
CA ASP A 72 3.69 -18.07 7.58
C ASP A 72 2.88 -16.96 6.88
N LYS A 73 1.56 -16.91 7.10
CA LYS A 73 0.70 -15.87 6.55
C LYS A 73 0.97 -14.49 7.15
N ILE A 74 1.11 -14.40 8.48
CA ILE A 74 1.43 -13.14 9.16
C ILE A 74 2.78 -12.61 8.67
N GLU A 75 3.78 -13.48 8.58
CA GLU A 75 5.12 -13.12 8.11
C GLU A 75 5.10 -12.64 6.65
N SER A 76 4.32 -13.30 5.78
CA SER A 76 4.12 -12.87 4.40
C SER A 76 3.51 -11.47 4.32
N HIS A 77 2.50 -11.17 5.14
CA HIS A 77 1.89 -9.84 5.18
C HIS A 77 2.85 -8.77 5.72
N ILE A 78 3.64 -9.07 6.75
CA ILE A 78 4.69 -8.17 7.24
C ILE A 78 5.71 -7.87 6.14
N ARG A 79 6.21 -8.90 5.43
CA ARG A 79 7.15 -8.74 4.31
C ARG A 79 6.55 -7.90 3.17
N ALA A 80 5.26 -8.06 2.87
CA ALA A 80 4.56 -7.24 1.88
C ALA A 80 4.48 -5.77 2.33
N LEU A 81 4.16 -5.51 3.60
CA LEU A 81 4.13 -4.16 4.17
C LEU A 81 5.54 -3.51 4.18
N GLU A 82 6.59 -4.28 4.43
CA GLU A 82 7.97 -3.80 4.32
C GLU A 82 8.35 -3.46 2.88
N SER A 83 7.95 -4.29 1.91
CA SER A 83 8.14 -4.06 0.47
C SER A 83 7.37 -2.83 -0.03
N LEU A 84 6.23 -2.50 0.58
CA LEU A 84 5.45 -1.29 0.29
C LEU A 84 6.03 -0.03 0.92
N GLY A 85 7.12 -0.14 1.68
CA GLY A 85 7.89 1.01 2.16
C GLY A 85 7.37 1.62 3.46
N VAL A 86 6.66 0.86 4.31
CA VAL A 86 6.19 1.34 5.63
C VAL A 86 7.35 1.79 6.56
N LYS A 87 8.61 1.42 6.25
CA LYS A 87 9.82 1.97 6.90
C LYS A 87 10.23 3.38 6.44
N LYS A 88 9.52 4.01 5.50
CA LYS A 88 9.88 5.35 4.97
C LYS A 88 9.18 6.51 5.69
N LEU A 89 8.10 6.25 6.43
CA LEU A 89 7.38 7.29 7.20
C LEU A 89 8.07 7.69 8.52
N GLN A 90 9.03 6.90 9.03
CA GLN A 90 9.86 7.30 10.18
C GLN A 90 11.16 8.03 9.80
N ARG A 91 11.44 8.26 8.50
CA ARG A 91 12.65 8.98 8.06
C ARG A 91 12.43 10.33 7.40
N CYS A 92 11.18 10.75 7.18
CA CYS A 92 10.89 12.05 6.54
C CYS A 92 10.43 13.14 7.52
N LEU A 93 10.21 12.85 8.81
CA LEU A 93 9.82 13.87 9.80
C LEU A 93 11.00 14.55 10.51
N VAL A 94 12.25 14.29 10.12
CA VAL A 94 13.42 14.91 10.78
C VAL A 94 14.34 15.60 9.77
N ILE A 95 13.78 16.35 8.81
CA ILE A 95 14.56 17.36 8.07
C ILE A 95 13.66 18.56 7.72
N SER A 96 13.17 19.28 8.73
CA SER A 96 12.84 20.70 8.56
C SER A 96 12.69 21.39 9.91
N HIS A 97 13.82 21.55 10.62
CA HIS A 97 14.18 22.77 11.36
C HIS A 97 15.35 22.46 12.30
N GLY A 98 16.57 22.73 11.82
CA GLY A 98 17.73 23.09 12.62
C GLY A 98 18.31 22.03 13.57
N GLY A 99 19.39 21.37 13.14
CA GLY A 99 20.32 20.73 14.09
C GLY A 99 20.86 19.39 13.61
N ILE A 100 22.18 19.34 13.40
CA ILE A 100 22.96 18.12 13.20
C ILE A 100 22.91 17.28 14.48
N VAL A 101 22.62 15.98 14.39
CA VAL A 101 23.08 15.00 15.38
C VAL A 101 23.50 13.72 14.67
N PHE A 102 24.81 13.45 14.68
CA PHE A 102 25.40 12.13 14.51
C PHE A 102 25.08 11.27 15.73
N ILE A 103 24.65 10.03 15.55
CA ILE A 103 25.08 8.93 16.44
C ILE A 103 25.16 7.64 15.61
N SER A 104 26.18 6.83 15.92
CA SER A 104 26.73 5.63 15.27
C SER A 104 25.77 4.60 14.69
#